data_AF-A0A965MNL1-F1
#
_entry.id   AF-A0A965MNL1-F1
#
_cell.length_a   1.000
_cell.length_b   1.000
_cell.length_c   1.000
_cell.angle_alpha   90.00
_cell.angle_beta   90.00
_cell.angle_gamma   90.00
#
_symmetry.space_group_name_H-M   'P 1'
#
loop_
_entity.id
_entity.type
_entity.pdbx_description
1 polymer ?
#
loop_
_entity_poly.entity_id
_entity_poly.type
_entity_poly.pdbx_seq_one_letter_code
_entity_poly.pdbx_strand_id
1 'polypeptide(L)'
;MSWEDLDDPTPPDVRGTAQQREDLAKLCLRVFGTEEGKKLLQWLQDMYVNVPIAVPGTDSSHAYYAEGCRNVVRDIMARINQARNL
;
A
#
# COMPACT_ATOMS: atom_id res chain seq x y z
N MET A 1 -20.93 14.61 -1.02
CA MET A 1 -20.39 15.29 -2.21
C MET A 1 -21.54 15.48 -3.18
N SER A 2 -22.19 16.63 -3.08
CA SER A 2 -23.06 17.19 -4.11
C SER A 2 -22.21 17.75 -5.24
N TRP A 3 -22.79 17.92 -6.43
CA TRP A 3 -22.13 18.60 -7.54
C TRP A 3 -21.79 20.07 -7.22
N GLU A 4 -22.58 20.70 -6.35
CA GLU A 4 -22.35 22.07 -5.85
C GLU A 4 -21.09 22.17 -4.96
N ASP A 5 -20.68 21.06 -4.33
CA ASP A 5 -19.45 21.02 -3.51
C ASP A 5 -18.17 21.06 -4.37
N LEU A 6 -18.26 20.87 -5.69
CA LEU A 6 -17.12 20.89 -6.62
C LEU A 6 -16.74 22.30 -7.09
N ASP A 7 -17.66 23.27 -6.97
CA ASP A 7 -17.45 24.66 -7.39
C ASP A 7 -16.91 25.55 -6.24
N ASP A 8 -16.74 25.02 -5.04
CA ASP A 8 -16.12 25.74 -3.93
C ASP A 8 -14.60 25.92 -4.20
N PRO A 9 -14.11 27.17 -4.39
CA PRO A 9 -12.69 27.43 -4.65
C PRO A 9 -11.82 27.23 -3.40
N THR A 10 -12.41 26.96 -2.23
CA THR A 10 -11.69 26.75 -0.99
C THR A 10 -11.06 25.35 -0.99
N PRO A 11 -9.72 25.22 -0.94
CA PRO A 11 -9.10 23.90 -0.87
C PRO A 11 -9.51 23.18 0.42
N PRO A 12 -9.88 21.89 0.36
CA PRO A 12 -10.29 21.14 1.55
C PRO A 12 -9.15 21.07 2.57
N ASP A 13 -9.48 21.12 3.86
CA ASP A 13 -8.49 20.94 4.92
C ASP A 13 -8.03 19.47 4.97
N VAL A 14 -6.89 19.21 4.35
CA VAL A 14 -6.28 17.87 4.26
C VAL A 14 -5.26 17.58 5.38
N ARG A 15 -5.09 18.47 6.36
CA ARG A 15 -4.04 18.30 7.39
C ARG A 15 -4.22 17.01 8.20
N GLY A 16 -5.46 16.69 8.55
CA GLY A 16 -5.78 15.46 9.30
C GLY A 16 -5.48 14.18 8.51
N THR A 17 -5.83 14.15 7.22
CA THR A 17 -5.60 12.98 6.36
C THR A 17 -4.12 12.83 6.00
N ALA A 18 -3.40 13.94 5.80
CA ALA A 18 -1.96 13.95 5.59
C ALA A 18 -1.22 13.38 6.82
N GLN A 19 -1.58 13.84 8.03
CA GLN A 19 -0.99 13.34 9.27
C GLN A 19 -1.23 11.84 9.45
N GLN A 20 -2.46 11.35 9.23
CA GLN A 20 -2.76 9.92 9.31
C GLN A 20 -1.92 9.08 8.33
N ARG A 21 -1.70 9.60 7.10
CA ARG A 21 -0.89 8.93 6.08
C ARG A 21 0.57 8.83 6.51
N GLU A 22 1.12 9.89 7.09
CA GLU A 22 2.49 9.92 7.60
C GLU A 22 2.68 9.02 8.82
N ASP A 23 1.74 9.05 9.76
CA ASP A 23 1.80 8.23 10.97
C ASP A 23 1.78 6.74 10.62
N LEU A 24 0.94 6.34 9.65
CA LEU A 24 0.92 4.98 9.14
C LEU A 24 2.24 4.62 8.43
N ALA A 25 2.81 5.53 7.65
CA ALA A 25 4.11 5.30 7.00
C ALA A 25 5.24 5.09 8.04
N LYS A 26 5.29 5.94 9.07
CA LYS A 26 6.22 5.82 10.20
C LYS A 26 6.01 4.50 10.95
N LEU A 27 4.76 4.06 11.14
CA LEU A 27 4.45 2.76 11.73
C LEU A 27 5.02 1.61 10.89
N CYS A 28 4.78 1.61 9.58
CA CYS A 28 5.31 0.59 8.67
C CYS A 28 6.83 0.52 8.75
N LEU A 29 7.52 1.67 8.70
CA LEU A 29 8.98 1.73 8.82
C LEU A 29 9.46 1.21 10.18
N ARG A 30 8.81 1.59 11.27
CA ARG A 30 9.18 1.15 12.63
C ARG A 30 9.06 -0.37 12.79
N VAL A 31 7.98 -0.97 12.29
CA VAL A 31 7.75 -2.43 12.41
C VAL A 31 8.69 -3.20 11.48
N PHE A 32 8.66 -2.87 10.19
CA PHE A 32 9.42 -3.60 9.16
C PHE A 32 10.90 -3.18 9.05
N GLY A 33 11.32 -2.18 9.82
CA GLY A 33 12.73 -1.81 9.97
C GLY A 33 13.51 -2.69 10.94
N THR A 34 12.82 -3.44 11.81
CA THR A 34 13.43 -4.44 12.70
C THR A 34 13.93 -5.66 11.93
N GLU A 35 14.86 -6.42 12.50
CA GLU A 35 15.40 -7.64 11.85
C GLU A 35 14.30 -8.68 11.58
N GLU A 36 13.44 -8.97 12.57
CA GLU A 36 12.32 -9.89 12.38
C GLU A 36 11.26 -9.32 11.42
N GLY A 37 11.04 -8.01 11.46
CA GLY A 37 10.17 -7.32 10.51
C GLY A 37 10.66 -7.51 9.07
N LYS A 38 11.96 -7.34 8.80
CA LYS A 38 12.54 -7.58 7.46
C LYS A 38 12.35 -9.02 7.00
N LYS A 39 12.54 -10.01 7.88
CA LYS A 39 12.29 -11.43 7.55
C LYS A 39 10.83 -11.68 7.18
N LEU A 40 9.89 -11.11 7.94
CA LEU A 40 8.47 -11.21 7.64
C LEU A 40 8.12 -10.53 6.31
N LEU A 41 8.66 -9.32 6.06
CA LEU A 41 8.43 -8.62 4.80
C LEU A 41 9.00 -9.38 3.61
N GLN A 42 10.15 -10.04 3.78
CA GLN A 42 10.72 -10.89 2.74
C GLN A 42 9.79 -12.07 2.43
N TRP A 43 9.29 -12.77 3.45
CA TRP A 43 8.32 -13.83 3.26
C TRP A 43 7.04 -13.36 2.55
N LEU A 44 6.51 -12.18 2.92
CA LEU A 44 5.34 -11.58 2.24
C LEU A 44 5.60 -11.29 0.77
N GLN A 45 6.79 -10.79 0.43
CA GLN A 45 7.17 -10.56 -0.97
C GLN A 45 7.25 -11.87 -1.74
N ASP A 46 7.86 -12.90 -1.17
CA ASP A 46 8.00 -14.20 -1.83
C ASP A 46 6.67 -14.91 -2.01
N MET A 47 5.75 -14.77 -1.05
CA MET A 47 4.43 -15.40 -1.11
C MET A 47 3.46 -14.72 -2.08
N TYR A 48 3.46 -13.38 -2.13
CA TYR A 48 2.41 -12.64 -2.83
C TYR A 48 2.93 -11.87 -4.05
N VAL A 49 4.15 -11.32 -3.99
CA VAL A 49 4.67 -10.44 -5.05
C VAL A 49 5.43 -11.23 -6.10
N ASN A 50 6.37 -12.09 -5.68
CA ASN A 50 7.33 -12.76 -6.56
C ASN A 50 6.80 -14.06 -7.20
N VAL A 51 5.48 -14.28 -7.20
CA VAL A 51 4.82 -15.45 -7.79
C VAL A 51 4.28 -15.17 -9.21
N PRO A 52 4.10 -16.15 -10.10
CA PRO A 52 3.37 -15.92 -11.35
C PRO A 52 1.86 -15.79 -11.10
N ILE A 53 1.18 -14.83 -11.73
CA ILE A 53 -0.28 -14.59 -11.53
C ILE A 53 -1.18 -14.95 -12.69
N ALA A 54 -0.66 -14.85 -13.91
CA ALA A 54 -1.41 -15.11 -15.11
C ALA A 54 -0.72 -16.27 -15.80
N VAL A 55 -1.36 -17.43 -15.78
CA VAL A 55 -0.89 -18.63 -16.46
C VAL A 55 -1.86 -18.91 -17.61
N PRO A 56 -1.37 -19.26 -18.81
CA PRO A 56 -2.26 -19.64 -19.91
C PRO A 56 -3.23 -20.76 -19.49
N GLY A 57 -4.52 -20.59 -19.77
CA GLY A 57 -5.55 -21.59 -19.45
C GLY A 57 -6.21 -21.44 -18.06
N THR A 58 -5.75 -20.51 -17.20
CA THR A 58 -6.43 -20.21 -15.94
C THR A 58 -7.46 -19.09 -16.10
N ASP A 59 -8.57 -19.16 -15.38
CA ASP A 59 -9.58 -18.10 -15.38
C ASP A 59 -9.03 -16.77 -14.85
N SER A 60 -9.46 -15.67 -15.46
CA SER A 60 -9.00 -14.31 -15.17
C SER A 60 -9.28 -13.86 -13.73
N SER A 61 -10.30 -14.41 -13.05
CA SER A 61 -10.60 -14.09 -11.65
C SER A 61 -9.44 -14.37 -10.69
N HIS A 62 -8.64 -15.41 -10.97
CA HIS A 62 -7.47 -15.73 -10.16
C HIS A 62 -6.38 -14.65 -10.23
N ALA A 63 -6.19 -14.05 -11.41
CA ALA A 63 -5.24 -12.96 -11.58
C ALA A 63 -5.67 -11.71 -10.83
N TYR A 64 -6.97 -11.36 -10.87
CA TYR A 64 -7.53 -10.23 -10.11
C TYR A 64 -7.38 -10.43 -8.60
N TYR A 65 -7.67 -11.62 -8.09
CA TYR A 65 -7.50 -11.94 -6.67
C TYR A 65 -6.04 -11.80 -6.23
N ALA A 66 -5.12 -12.40 -6.99
CA ALA A 66 -3.70 -12.37 -6.66
C ALA A 66 -3.12 -10.94 -6.72
N GLU A 67 -3.61 -10.10 -7.64
CA GLU A 67 -3.22 -8.70 -7.71
C GLU A 67 -3.71 -7.89 -6.49
N GLY A 68 -4.90 -8.21 -5.96
CA GLY A 68 -5.37 -7.62 -4.70
C GLY A 68 -4.41 -7.88 -3.53
N CYS A 69 -3.96 -9.12 -3.36
CA CYS A 69 -2.99 -9.48 -2.33
C CYS A 69 -1.65 -8.75 -2.50
N ARG A 70 -1.20 -8.58 -3.75
CA ARG A 70 0.05 -7.87 -4.07
C ARG A 70 0.01 -6.41 -3.74
N ASN A 71 -1.11 -5.75 -4.04
CA ASN A 71 -1.26 -4.33 -3.80
C ASN A 71 -1.11 -4.00 -2.32
N VAL A 72 -1.56 -4.88 -1.43
CA VAL A 72 -1.35 -4.72 0.02
C VAL A 72 0.15 -4.73 0.36
N VAL A 73 0.91 -5.71 -0.13
CA VAL A 73 2.35 -5.80 0.17
C VAL A 73 3.12 -4.64 -0.47
N ARG A 74 2.77 -4.24 -1.69
CA ARG A 74 3.38 -3.10 -2.38
C ARG A 74 3.07 -1.77 -1.68
N ASP A 75 1.87 -1.59 -1.14
CA ASP A 75 1.51 -0.40 -0.36
C ASP A 75 2.36 -0.30 0.91
N ILE A 76 2.57 -1.41 1.61
CA ILE A 76 3.49 -1.45 2.77
C ILE A 76 4.89 -1.01 2.36
N MET A 77 5.43 -1.55 1.26
CA MET A 77 6.76 -1.17 0.74
C MET A 77 6.82 0.31 0.35
N ALA A 78 5.79 0.82 -0.33
CA ALA A 78 5.69 2.23 -0.73
C ALA A 78 5.68 3.15 0.49
N ARG A 79 4.94 2.79 1.55
CA ARG A 79 4.88 3.54 2.82
C ARG A 79 6.21 3.55 3.55
N ILE A 80 6.93 2.43 3.58
CA ILE A 80 8.28 2.36 4.15
C ILE A 80 9.20 3.33 3.41
N ASN A 81 9.15 3.35 2.07
CA ASN A 81 9.94 4.26 1.27
C ASN A 81 9.52 5.72 1.46
N GLN A 82 8.22 6.00 1.56
CA GLN A 82 7.71 7.33 1.90
C GLN A 82 8.31 7.80 3.22
N ALA A 83 8.23 6.99 4.28
CA ALA A 83 8.73 7.36 5.60
C ALA A 83 10.25 7.57 5.67
N ARG A 84 11.02 6.96 4.77
CA ARG A 84 12.48 7.21 4.64
C ARG A 84 12.80 8.53 3.97
N ASN A 85 11.86 9.09 3.22
CA ASN A 85 12.01 10.32 2.44
C ASN A 85 11.21 11.50 3.03
N LEU A 86 10.58 11.32 4.20
CA LEU A 86 9.98 12.38 5.02
C LEU A 86 11.08 13.09 5.82
#